data_AF-A0AA38J9F8-F1
#
_entry.id   AF-A0AA38J9F8-F1
#
_cell.length_a   1.000
_cell.length_b   1.000
_cell.length_c   1.000
_cell.angle_alpha   90.00
_cell.angle_beta   90.00
_cell.angle_gamma   90.00
#
_symmetry.space_group_name_H-M   'P 1'
#
loop_
_entity.id
_entity.type
_entity.pdbx_description
1 polymer ?
#
loop_
_entity_poly.entity_id
_entity_poly.type
_entity_poly.pdbx_seq_one_letter_code
_entity_poly.pdbx_strand_id
1 'polypeptide(L)'
;MRTSSCVRLLLLLAASASQVASLQVSVPDRWPVGCQIPVTITRDSDDPTEFAFSYVEPSLDFQEFIADVTDTAVTPTTVVFAIDTPGVFYVELDTDDTDTTALATSGPLTVYQSIATCPPTA
;
A
#
# COMPACT_ATOMS: atom_id res chain seq x y z
N MET A 1 26.14 -8.47 52.22
CA MET A 1 24.99 -7.83 51.56
C MET A 1 25.19 -8.00 50.06
N ARG A 2 24.27 -8.72 49.41
CA ARG A 2 24.27 -9.02 47.97
C ARG A 2 23.76 -7.81 47.20
N THR A 3 24.47 -7.36 46.19
CA THR A 3 23.89 -6.57 45.08
C THR A 3 24.16 -7.31 43.78
N SER A 4 23.13 -8.05 43.40
CA SER A 4 22.99 -8.79 42.16
C SER A 4 23.10 -7.82 40.98
N SER A 5 24.14 -7.97 40.16
CA SER A 5 24.25 -7.28 38.88
C SER A 5 23.33 -7.98 37.87
N CYS A 6 22.05 -7.58 37.87
CA CYS A 6 21.15 -7.86 36.76
C CYS A 6 21.57 -6.97 35.59
N VAL A 7 22.52 -7.43 34.78
CA VAL A 7 22.70 -6.93 33.41
C VAL A 7 21.45 -7.38 32.65
N ARG A 8 20.41 -6.54 32.69
CA ARG A 8 19.28 -6.63 31.79
C ARG A 8 19.82 -6.36 30.39
N LEU A 9 20.12 -7.45 29.70
CA LEU A 9 20.26 -7.48 28.26
C LEU A 9 18.97 -6.91 27.68
N LEU A 10 18.95 -5.60 27.37
CA LEU A 10 17.96 -5.00 26.49
C LEU A 10 18.22 -5.63 25.12
N LEU A 11 17.58 -6.78 24.87
CA LEU A 11 17.24 -7.17 23.51
C LEU A 11 16.41 -6.01 22.97
N LEU A 12 17.08 -5.14 22.23
CA LEU A 12 16.44 -4.27 21.25
C LEU A 12 15.64 -5.22 20.37
N LEU A 13 14.32 -5.24 20.58
CA LEU A 13 13.40 -5.64 19.53
C LEU A 13 13.74 -4.73 18.35
N ALA A 14 14.55 -5.22 17.43
CA ALA A 14 14.39 -4.84 16.05
C ALA A 14 12.98 -5.33 15.69
N ALA A 15 11.98 -4.50 15.97
CA ALA A 15 10.85 -4.43 15.07
C ALA A 15 11.51 -4.01 13.76
N SER A 16 11.88 -5.01 12.95
CA SER A 16 12.03 -4.81 11.53
C SER A 16 10.68 -4.24 11.11
N ALA A 17 10.61 -2.90 11.02
CA ALA A 17 9.53 -2.26 10.32
C ALA A 17 9.64 -2.83 8.90
N SER A 18 8.80 -3.82 8.59
CA SER A 18 8.65 -4.31 7.23
C SER A 18 8.47 -3.09 6.35
N GLN A 19 9.37 -2.92 5.40
CA GLN A 19 9.49 -1.71 4.60
C GLN A 19 9.46 -2.16 3.16
N VAL A 20 8.37 -1.83 2.49
CA VAL A 20 8.27 -2.01 1.05
C VAL A 20 9.26 -1.05 0.40
N ALA A 21 10.13 -1.56 -0.48
CA ALA A 21 11.17 -0.75 -1.12
C ALA A 21 10.59 0.38 -1.99
N SER A 22 9.45 0.14 -2.66
CA SER A 22 8.68 1.21 -3.32
C SER A 22 7.24 0.82 -3.62
N LEU A 23 6.37 1.83 -3.62
CA LEU A 23 4.98 1.80 -4.13
C LEU A 23 4.85 2.87 -5.21
N GLN A 24 4.45 2.48 -6.42
CA GLN A 24 4.30 3.40 -7.56
C GLN A 24 2.94 3.22 -8.22
N VAL A 25 2.17 4.31 -8.30
CA VAL A 25 0.96 4.40 -9.10
C VAL A 25 1.35 4.79 -10.53
N SER A 26 1.05 3.94 -11.50
CA SER A 26 1.49 4.08 -12.90
C SER A 26 0.45 4.81 -13.78
N VAL A 27 -0.27 5.76 -13.19
CA VAL A 27 -1.19 6.67 -13.90
C VAL A 27 -0.90 8.11 -13.50
N PRO A 28 -1.24 9.12 -14.32
CA PRO A 28 -1.23 10.52 -13.91
C PRO A 28 -2.12 10.75 -12.67
N ASP A 29 -1.83 11.82 -11.93
CA ASP A 29 -2.56 12.25 -10.72
C ASP A 29 -4.06 12.54 -10.93
N ARG A 30 -4.53 12.52 -12.19
CA ARG A 30 -5.95 12.63 -12.55
C ARG A 30 -6.34 11.49 -13.46
N TRP A 31 -7.26 10.63 -13.01
CA TRP A 31 -7.69 9.45 -13.74
C TRP A 31 -9.22 9.32 -13.83
N PRO A 32 -9.80 8.78 -14.92
CA PRO A 32 -11.25 8.63 -15.00
C PRO A 32 -11.78 7.51 -14.09
N VAL A 33 -13.00 7.71 -13.58
CA VAL A 33 -13.78 6.67 -12.88
C VAL A 33 -13.87 5.39 -13.72
N GLY A 34 -13.74 4.23 -13.06
CA GLY A 34 -13.88 2.91 -13.66
C GLY A 34 -12.72 2.49 -14.57
N CYS A 35 -11.68 3.32 -14.72
CA CYS A 35 -10.49 2.96 -15.47
C CYS A 35 -9.47 2.22 -14.61
N GLN A 36 -8.77 1.29 -15.25
CA GLN A 36 -7.72 0.51 -14.61
C GLN A 36 -6.57 1.39 -14.15
N ILE A 37 -6.17 1.19 -12.90
CA ILE A 37 -5.08 1.87 -12.20
C ILE A 37 -4.03 0.79 -11.89
N PRO A 38 -2.97 0.67 -12.71
CA PRO A 38 -1.83 -0.16 -12.38
C PRO A 38 -1.03 0.44 -11.23
N VAL A 39 -0.72 -0.40 -10.24
CA VAL A 39 0.15 -0.07 -9.13
C VAL A 39 1.26 -1.10 -9.03
N THR A 40 2.49 -0.62 -9.06
CA THR A 40 3.70 -1.44 -9.01
C THR A 40 4.32 -1.36 -7.62
N ILE A 41 4.59 -2.51 -7.04
CA ILE A 41 5.31 -2.64 -5.77
C ILE A 41 6.65 -3.32 -6.00
N THR A 42 7.66 -2.86 -5.28
CA THR A 42 8.95 -3.55 -5.16
C THR A 42 9.18 -3.87 -3.69
N ARG A 43 9.35 -5.16 -3.38
CA ARG A 43 9.60 -5.64 -2.02
C ARG A 43 11.06 -5.52 -1.61
N ASP A 44 11.31 -5.36 -0.31
CA ASP A 44 12.61 -5.66 0.29
C ASP A 44 12.68 -7.16 0.65
N SER A 45 13.89 -7.68 0.85
CA SER A 45 14.17 -9.05 1.26
C SER A 45 13.66 -9.42 2.66
N ASP A 46 13.34 -8.43 3.50
CA ASP A 46 12.84 -8.60 4.87
C ASP A 46 11.32 -8.37 5.00
N ASP A 47 10.60 -8.29 3.88
CA ASP A 47 9.16 -8.02 3.82
C ASP A 47 8.28 -9.25 4.13
N PRO A 48 7.00 -9.04 4.54
CA PRO A 48 6.02 -10.11 4.73
C PRO A 48 5.72 -10.85 3.42
N THR A 49 5.18 -12.07 3.55
CA THR A 49 4.82 -12.93 2.40
C THR A 49 3.50 -12.54 1.75
N GLU A 50 2.67 -11.76 2.43
CA GLU A 50 1.32 -11.37 2.01
C GLU A 50 1.15 -9.86 2.22
N PHE A 51 0.42 -9.23 1.31
CA PHE A 51 0.11 -7.81 1.33
C PHE A 51 -1.31 -7.57 0.85
N ALA A 52 -1.97 -6.59 1.47
CA ALA A 52 -3.24 -6.05 1.02
C ALA A 52 -3.01 -4.65 0.43
N PHE A 53 -3.71 -4.34 -0.67
CA PHE A 53 -3.85 -2.96 -1.13
C PHE A 53 -5.17 -2.40 -0.65
N SER A 54 -5.21 -1.11 -0.34
CA SER A 54 -6.44 -0.37 -0.07
C SER A 54 -6.39 0.99 -0.78
N TYR A 55 -7.56 1.61 -0.98
CA TYR A 55 -7.61 3.02 -1.35
C TYR A 55 -8.41 3.82 -0.32
N VAL A 56 -7.87 4.95 0.12
CA VAL A 56 -8.43 5.73 1.21
C VAL A 56 -8.92 7.06 0.69
N GLU A 57 -10.21 7.35 0.91
CA GLU A 57 -10.78 8.68 0.73
C GLU A 57 -10.70 9.47 2.05
N PRO A 58 -9.91 10.55 2.14
CA PRO A 58 -9.68 11.28 3.39
C PRO A 58 -10.93 11.96 3.96
N SER A 59 -12.00 12.12 3.18
CA SER A 59 -13.27 12.70 3.62
C SER A 59 -14.27 11.70 4.20
N LEU A 60 -14.09 10.40 3.97
CA LEU A 60 -15.11 9.38 4.29
C LEU A 60 -14.64 8.28 5.24
N ASP A 61 -13.36 8.23 5.62
CA ASP A 61 -12.81 7.21 6.54
C ASP A 61 -13.22 5.76 6.19
N PHE A 62 -13.48 5.44 4.91
CA PHE A 62 -13.21 4.15 4.24
C PHE A 62 -13.97 3.98 2.91
N GLN A 63 -13.25 3.49 1.89
CA GLN A 63 -13.82 2.62 0.85
C GLN A 63 -12.74 1.59 0.51
N GLU A 64 -12.76 0.46 1.22
CA GLU A 64 -11.76 -0.59 1.06
C GLU A 64 -11.99 -1.37 -0.24
N PHE A 65 -10.97 -1.48 -1.06
CA PHE A 65 -10.85 -2.56 -2.03
C PHE A 65 -9.58 -3.31 -1.68
N ILE A 66 -9.74 -4.50 -1.12
CA ILE A 66 -8.65 -5.39 -0.74
C ILE A 66 -8.27 -6.20 -1.97
N ALA A 67 -7.03 -6.02 -2.45
CA ALA A 67 -6.40 -6.96 -3.36
C ALA A 67 -5.23 -7.64 -2.66
N ASP A 68 -5.40 -8.92 -2.33
CA ASP A 68 -4.33 -9.74 -1.75
C ASP A 68 -3.31 -10.12 -2.81
N VAL A 69 -2.06 -9.72 -2.61
CA VAL A 69 -0.94 -10.16 -3.45
C VAL A 69 -0.08 -11.16 -2.70
N THR A 70 -0.30 -12.43 -2.99
CA THR A 70 0.48 -13.56 -2.46
C THR A 70 1.71 -13.86 -3.34
N ASP A 71 2.55 -12.85 -3.58
CA ASP A 71 3.83 -13.07 -4.26
C ASP A 71 4.96 -12.91 -3.23
N THR A 72 6.02 -13.70 -3.35
CA THR A 72 7.20 -13.64 -2.48
C THR A 72 8.44 -13.21 -3.25
N ALA A 73 8.29 -12.83 -4.52
CA ALA A 73 9.39 -12.36 -5.34
C ALA A 73 9.77 -10.90 -4.98
N VAL A 74 11.08 -10.63 -4.98
CA VAL A 74 11.68 -9.27 -4.92
C VAL A 74 11.61 -8.55 -6.28
N THR A 75 11.08 -9.20 -7.32
CA THR A 75 10.81 -8.55 -8.59
C THR A 75 9.61 -7.61 -8.49
N PRO A 76 9.61 -6.47 -9.19
CA PRO A 76 8.45 -5.59 -9.23
C PRO A 76 7.19 -6.34 -9.67
N THR A 77 6.11 -6.19 -8.88
CA THR A 77 4.81 -6.81 -9.14
C THR A 77 3.79 -5.73 -9.41
N THR A 78 3.01 -5.87 -10.49
CA THR A 78 1.95 -4.91 -10.85
C THR A 78 0.58 -5.49 -10.57
N VAL A 79 -0.21 -4.77 -9.77
CA VAL A 79 -1.63 -5.03 -9.51
C VAL A 79 -2.47 -4.01 -10.24
N VAL A 80 -3.69 -4.38 -10.63
CA VAL A 80 -4.62 -3.48 -11.30
C VAL A 80 -5.93 -3.44 -10.53
N PHE A 81 -6.38 -2.24 -10.20
CA PHE A 81 -7.72 -1.99 -9.63
C PHE A 81 -8.43 -0.87 -10.39
N ALA A 82 -9.69 -0.59 -10.03
CA ALA A 82 -10.46 0.53 -10.55
C ALA A 82 -11.27 1.16 -9.41
N ILE A 83 -11.48 2.47 -9.48
CA ILE A 83 -12.28 3.22 -8.49
C ILE A 83 -13.55 3.70 -9.19
N ASP A 84 -14.70 3.29 -8.65
CA ASP A 84 -16.02 3.54 -9.25
C ASP A 84 -16.67 4.84 -8.79
N THR A 85 -16.05 5.55 -7.85
CA THR A 85 -16.53 6.83 -7.33
C THR A 85 -15.54 7.96 -7.61
N PRO A 86 -16.00 9.16 -8.02
CA PRO A 86 -15.12 10.32 -8.15
C PRO A 86 -14.68 10.80 -6.75
N GLY A 87 -13.47 11.32 -6.65
CA GLY A 87 -12.90 11.74 -5.36
C GLY A 87 -11.39 11.96 -5.42
N VAL A 88 -10.79 12.21 -4.27
CA VAL A 88 -9.33 12.23 -4.09
C VAL A 88 -8.97 11.07 -3.19
N PHE A 89 -8.07 10.20 -3.65
CA PHE A 89 -7.74 8.95 -2.99
C PHE A 89 -6.24 8.83 -2.78
N TYR A 90 -5.85 8.07 -1.77
CA TYR A 90 -4.49 7.54 -1.61
C TYR A 90 -4.54 6.04 -1.80
N VAL A 91 -3.47 5.46 -2.34
CA VAL A 91 -3.30 4.00 -2.38
C VAL A 91 -2.39 3.62 -1.22
N GLU A 92 -2.85 2.71 -0.39
CA GLU A 92 -2.08 2.18 0.73
C GLU A 92 -1.78 0.70 0.51
N LEU A 93 -0.67 0.29 1.10
CA LEU A 93 -0.19 -1.08 1.10
C LEU A 93 0.01 -1.50 2.55
N ASP A 94 -0.63 -2.60 2.94
CA ASP A 94 -0.73 -3.07 4.31
C ASP A 94 -0.27 -4.53 4.45
N THR A 95 0.03 -4.94 5.69
CA THR A 95 0.57 -6.28 6.02
C THR A 95 -0.50 -7.38 6.13
N ASP A 96 -1.79 -7.04 6.15
CA ASP A 96 -2.92 -7.95 6.41
C ASP A 96 -4.26 -7.17 6.30
N ASP A 97 -5.39 -7.87 6.18
CA ASP A 97 -6.78 -7.39 6.23
C ASP A 97 -7.16 -6.69 7.56
N THR A 98 -6.22 -6.56 8.49
CA THR A 98 -6.45 -6.02 9.84
C THR A 98 -6.03 -4.58 10.03
N ASP A 99 -5.63 -3.89 8.96
CA ASP A 99 -5.88 -2.45 8.79
C ASP A 99 -5.26 -1.54 9.88
N THR A 100 -4.15 -1.96 10.49
CA THR A 100 -3.57 -1.21 11.63
C THR A 100 -2.34 -0.39 11.30
N THR A 101 -1.62 -0.63 10.20
CA THR A 101 -0.46 0.18 9.82
C THR A 101 -0.09 0.04 8.33
N ALA A 102 -0.27 1.13 7.58
CA ALA A 102 0.24 1.28 6.22
C ALA A 102 1.77 1.14 6.19
N LEU A 103 2.24 0.21 5.35
CA LEU A 103 3.65 0.02 5.02
C LEU A 103 4.13 1.07 4.01
N ALA A 104 3.24 1.50 3.11
CA ALA A 104 3.48 2.56 2.15
C ALA A 104 2.17 3.25 1.75
N THR A 105 2.24 4.56 1.52
CA THR A 105 1.11 5.38 1.03
C THR A 105 1.56 6.13 -0.22
N SER A 106 0.74 6.15 -1.27
CA SER A 106 1.02 6.87 -2.50
C SER A 106 0.82 8.38 -2.36
N GLY A 107 1.21 9.15 -3.39
CA GLY A 107 0.67 10.50 -3.59
C GLY A 107 -0.84 10.49 -3.86
N PRO A 108 -1.53 11.64 -3.74
CA PRO A 108 -2.97 11.72 -3.99
C PRO A 108 -3.30 11.51 -5.46
N LEU A 109 -4.32 10.69 -5.72
CA LEU A 109 -4.91 10.42 -7.02
C LEU A 109 -6.32 11.01 -7.08
N THR A 110 -6.57 11.89 -8.05
CA THR A 110 -7.91 12.44 -8.29
C THR A 110 -8.66 11.60 -9.32
N VAL A 111 -9.73 10.95 -8.89
CA VAL A 111 -10.63 10.21 -9.77
C VAL A 111 -11.81 11.11 -10.18
N TYR A 112 -12.09 11.22 -11.47
CA TYR A 112 -13.11 12.14 -11.99
C TYR A 112 -14.09 11.48 -12.95
N GLN A 113 -15.33 11.95 -12.95
CA GLN A 113 -16.33 11.54 -13.93
C GLN A 113 -15.90 11.95 -15.34
N SER A 114 -15.89 10.98 -16.25
CA SER A 114 -15.60 11.18 -17.65
C SER A 114 -16.56 10.37 -18.50
N ILE A 115 -16.96 10.93 -19.64
CA ILE A 115 -17.67 10.21 -20.70
C ILE A 115 -16.71 9.67 -21.78
N ALA A 116 -15.41 9.92 -21.62
CA ALA A 116 -14.37 9.45 -22.54
C ALA A 116 -13.92 8.03 -22.17
N THR A 117 -13.44 7.29 -23.17
CA THR A 117 -12.81 5.97 -22.99
C THR A 117 -11.55 6.08 -22.13
N CYS A 118 -11.21 4.99 -21.43
CA CYS A 118 -10.01 4.95 -20.59
C CYS A 118 -8.74 5.31 -21.38
N PRO A 119 -7.91 6.24 -20.88
CA PRO A 119 -6.61 6.54 -21.47
C PRO A 119 -5.72 5.29 -21.41
N PRO A 120 -4.74 5.16 -22.32
CA PRO A 120 -3.72 4.13 -22.19
C PRO A 120 -2.96 4.32 -20.87
N THR A 121 -2.76 3.23 -20.14
CA THR A 121 -1.84 3.18 -19.00
C THR A 121 -0.41 3.34 -19.53
N ALA A 122 0.41 4.15 -18.85
CA ALA A 122 1.78 4.45 -19.25
C ALA A 122 2.74 3.28 -18.99
#